data_AF-A0A8T0RL68-F1
#
_entry.id   AF-A0A8T0RL68-F1
#
_cell.length_a   1.000
_cell.length_b   1.000
_cell.length_c   1.000
_cell.angle_alpha   90.00
_cell.angle_beta   90.00
_cell.angle_gamma   90.00
#
_symmetry.space_group_name_H-M   'P 1'
#
loop_
_entity.id
_entity.type
_entity.pdbx_description
1 polymer ?
#
loop_
_entity_poly.entity_id
_entity_poly.type
_entity_poly.pdbx_seq_one_letter_code
_entity_poly.pdbx_strand_id
1 'polypeptide(L)' 'MKQCFAFCAVFPKDYEMEKDMLIQLWMANGFIHEEGAMDLEQKGEFIFKELTWRSFLQDVNVKQFSEAVACKMHDLLS' A
#
# COMPACT_ATOMS: atom_id res chain seq x y z
N MET A 1 8.29 -5.92 2.62
CA MET A 1 7.12 -5.65 3.50
C MET A 1 7.42 -4.63 4.60
N LYS A 2 8.41 -4.84 5.50
CA LYS A 2 8.69 -3.90 6.61
C LYS A 2 8.90 -2.45 6.15
N GLN A 3 9.66 -2.23 5.07
CA GLN A 3 9.89 -0.89 4.50
C GLN A 3 8.61 -0.29 3.90
N CYS A 4 7.80 -1.09 3.19
CA CYS A 4 6.50 -0.65 2.65
C CYS A 4 5.56 -0.17 3.76
N PHE A 5 5.47 -0.94 4.86
CA PHE A 5 4.70 -0.56 6.05
C PHE A 5 5.23 0.72 6.71
N ALA A 6 6.54 0.80 6.95
CA ALA A 6 7.15 1.99 7.55
C ALA A 6 6.94 3.25 6.69
N PHE A 7 6.93 3.11 5.37
CA PHE A 7 6.63 4.21 4.45
C PHE A 7 5.17 4.68 4.58
N CYS A 8 4.20 3.77 4.73
CA CYS A 8 2.80 4.14 4.97
C CYS A 8 2.61 4.97 6.24
N ALA A 9 3.45 4.73 7.27
CA ALA A 9 3.39 5.48 8.53
C ALA A 9 3.91 6.93 8.42
N VAL A 10 4.52 7.33 7.30
CA VAL A 10 4.96 8.71 7.06
C VAL A 10 3.79 9.62 6.66
N PHE A 11 2.73 9.05 6.10
CA PHE A 11 1.56 9.82 5.71
C PHE A 11 0.81 10.35 6.94
N PRO A 12 0.22 11.56 6.86
CA PRO A 12 -0.60 12.10 7.94
C PRO A 12 -1.76 11.16 8.29
N LYS A 13 -2.24 11.30 9.53
CA LYS A 13 -3.47 10.64 9.97
C LYS A 13 -4.62 10.93 9.01
N ASP A 14 -5.44 9.91 8.76
CA ASP A 14 -6.60 9.94 7.84
C ASP A 14 -6.26 10.24 6.37
N TYR A 15 -4.98 10.29 5.99
CA TYR A 15 -4.57 10.50 4.62
C TYR A 15 -4.99 9.32 3.73
N GLU A 16 -5.77 9.64 2.70
CA GLU A 16 -6.22 8.67 1.71
C GLU A 16 -5.12 8.42 0.67
N MET A 17 -4.58 7.21 0.68
CA MET A 17 -3.57 6.74 -0.27
C MET A 17 -4.23 5.96 -1.39
N GLU A 18 -3.92 6.33 -2.63
CA GLU A 18 -4.31 5.54 -3.80
C GLU A 18 -3.39 4.33 -3.95
N LYS A 19 -3.97 3.14 -4.08
CA LYS A 19 -3.28 1.84 -4.10
C LYS A 19 -2.19 1.81 -5.18
N ASP A 20 -2.53 2.16 -6.41
CA ASP A 20 -1.61 2.05 -7.54
C ASP A 20 -0.43 3.02 -7.39
N MET A 21 -0.70 4.26 -6.94
CA MET A 21 0.34 5.23 -6.61
C MET A 21 1.23 4.75 -5.45
N LEU A 22 0.66 4.14 -4.42
CA LEU A 22 1.40 3.60 -3.28
C LEU A 22 2.35 2.47 -3.71
N ILE A 23 1.89 1.57 -4.58
CA ILE A 23 2.71 0.50 -5.16
C ILE A 23 3.86 1.09 -5.99
N GLN A 24 3.57 2.07 -6.84
CA GLN A 24 4.60 2.76 -7.63
C GLN A 24 5.65 3.46 -6.74
N LEU A 25 5.23 4.07 -5.63
CA LEU A 25 6.15 4.67 -4.66
C LEU A 25 7.05 3.61 -4.01
N TRP A 26 6.52 2.43 -3.66
CA TRP A 26 7.34 1.34 -3.14
C TRP A 26 8.35 0.82 -4.17
N MET A 27 7.95 0.75 -5.45
CA MET A 27 8.86 0.40 -6.56
C MET A 27 9.97 1.43 -6.73
N ALA A 28 9.62 2.72 -6.81
CA ALA A 28 10.56 3.80 -7.03
C ALA A 28 11.58 3.94 -5.89
N ASN A 29 11.18 3.63 -4.65
CA ASN A 29 12.06 3.63 -3.48
C ASN A 29 12.85 2.32 -3.29
N GLY A 30 12.66 1.31 -4.15
CA GLY A 30 13.34 0.02 -4.05
C GLY A 30 12.94 -0.79 -2.81
N PHE A 31 11.74 -0.60 -2.26
CA PHE A 31 11.25 -1.39 -1.13
C PHE A 31 10.77 -2.78 -1.55
N ILE A 32 10.51 -2.95 -2.84
CA ILE A 32 10.14 -4.21 -3.47
C ILE A 32 11.16 -4.52 -4.56
N HIS A 33 11.53 -5.80 -4.65
CA HIS A 33 12.53 -6.32 -5.58
C HIS A 33 11.94 -7.50 -6.31
N GLU A 34 12.32 -7.70 -7.58
CA GLU A 34 11.92 -8.87 -8.34
C GLU A 34 12.37 -10.14 -7.61
N GLU A 35 11.50 -11.14 -7.55
CA GLU A 35 11.79 -12.40 -6.89
C GLU A 35 11.11 -13.55 -7.63
N GLY A 36 11.93 -14.40 -8.25
CA GLY A 36 11.44 -15.50 -9.07
C GLY A 36 10.69 -14.99 -10.30
N ALA A 37 9.46 -15.47 -10.48
CA ALA A 37 8.61 -15.14 -11.62
C ALA A 37 7.65 -13.96 -11.37
N MET A 38 7.68 -13.37 -10.17
CA MET A 38 6.79 -12.28 -9.81
C MET A 38 7.43 -10.94 -10.17
N ASP A 39 6.75 -10.17 -11.02
CA ASP A 39 7.17 -8.81 -11.32
C ASP A 39 6.94 -7.86 -10.12
N LEU A 40 7.48 -6.65 -10.23
CA LEU A 40 7.40 -5.66 -9.15
C LEU A 40 5.94 -5.24 -8.84
N GLU A 41 5.09 -5.16 -9.85
CA GLU A 41 3.69 -4.75 -9.69
C GLU A 41 2.89 -5.83 -8.95
N GLN A 42 3.01 -7.09 -9.38
CA GLN A 42 2.44 -8.26 -8.72
C GLN A 42 2.92 -8.39 -7.27
N LYS A 43 4.19 -8.08 -7.01
CA LYS A 43 4.74 -8.09 -5.65
C LYS A 43 4.20 -6.95 -4.80
N GLY A 44 4.03 -5.76 -5.40
CA GLY A 44 3.37 -4.62 -4.77
C GLY A 44 1.93 -4.95 -4.38
N GLU A 45 1.18 -5.55 -5.29
CA GLU A 45 -0.19 -6.03 -5.06
C GLU A 45 -0.27 -7.07 -3.94
N PHE A 46 0.65 -8.03 -3.93
CA PHE A 46 0.73 -9.03 -2.86
C PHE A 46 0.97 -8.38 -1.50
N ILE A 47 1.91 -7.43 -1.42
CA ILE A 47 2.23 -6.72 -0.18
C ILE A 47 1.05 -5.85 0.27
N PHE A 48 0.39 -5.15 -0.64
CA PHE A 48 -0.81 -4.37 -0.34
C PHE A 48 -1.93 -5.24 0.25
N LYS A 49 -2.20 -6.39 -0.37
CA LYS A 49 -3.17 -7.36 0.13
C LYS A 49 -2.81 -7.90 1.50
N GLU A 50 -1.53 -8.21 1.75
CA GLU A 50 -1.07 -8.65 3.08
C GLU A 50 -1.23 -7.56 4.14
N LEU A 51 -0.90 -6.30 3.83
CA LEU A 51 -1.09 -5.18 4.76
C LEU A 51 -2.58 -4.95 5.06
N THR A 52 -3.44 -5.10 4.05
CA THR A 52 -4.90 -5.00 4.21
C THR A 52 -5.45 -6.16 5.04
N TRP A 53 -5.04 -7.40 4.75
CA TRP A 53 -5.43 -8.60 5.47
C TRP A 53 -5.04 -8.53 6.96
N ARG A 54 -3.88 -7.95 7.25
CA ARG A 54 -3.40 -7.72 8.63
C ARG A 54 -4.01 -6.47 9.29
N SER A 55 -4.98 -5.82 8.63
CA SER A 55 -5.65 -4.61 9.11
C SER A 55 -4.72 -3.42 9.35
N PHE A 56 -3.56 -3.39 8.68
CA PHE A 56 -2.68 -2.22 8.66
C PHE A 56 -3.22 -1.15 7.71
N LEU A 57 -3.71 -1.56 6.54
CA LEU A 57 -4.45 -0.68 5.64
C LEU A 57 -5.95 -0.94 5.80
N GLN A 58 -6.72 0.12 5.97
CA GLN A 58 -8.17 0.11 6.16
C GLN A 58 -8.86 1.07 5.18
N ASP A 59 -10.19 1.16 5.27
CA ASP A 59 -11.04 1.96 4.39
C ASP A 59 -10.76 1.67 2.91
N VAL A 60 -10.55 0.39 2.57
CA VAL A 60 -10.26 -0.02 1.19
C VAL A 60 -11.51 0.11 0.33
N ASN A 61 -11.59 1.20 -0.42
CA ASN A 61 -12.77 1.58 -1.20
C ASN A 61 -12.40 1.92 -2.64
N VAL A 62 -13.28 1.62 -3.58
CA VAL A 62 -13.18 2.13 -4.95
C VAL A 62 -13.71 3.56 -4.96
N LYS A 63 -12.92 4.51 -5.47
CA LYS A 63 -13.35 5.91 -5.55
C LYS A 63 -14.56 6.04 -6.48
N GLN A 64 -15.54 6.85 -6.08
CA GLN A 64 -16.83 6.95 -6.80
C GLN A 64 -16.71 7.44 -8.25
N PHE A 65 -15.64 8.19 -8.57
CA PHE A 65 -15.41 8.83 -9.87
C PHE A 65 -14.17 8.29 -10.59
N SER A 66 -13.52 7.26 -10.05
CA SER A 66 -12.35 6.62 -10.66
C SER A 66 -12.28 5.16 -10.22
N GLU A 67 -11.92 4.24 -11.11
CA GLU A 67 -11.72 2.82 -10.76
C GLU A 67 -10.51 2.58 -9.81
N ALA A 68 -9.87 3.66 -9.36
CA ALA A 68 -8.79 3.65 -8.38
C ALA A 68 -9.28 3.19 -7.00
N VAL A 69 -8.50 2.28 -6.39
CA VAL A 69 -8.70 1.82 -5.02
C VAL A 69 -7.94 2.75 -4.08
N ALA A 70 -8.62 3.21 -3.04
CA ALA A 70 -8.06 4.03 -1.97
C ALA A 70 -7.99 3.26 -0.66
N CYS A 71 -7.05 3.63 0.22
CA CYS A 71 -6.91 3.07 1.56
C CYS A 71 -6.34 4.10 2.53
N LYS A 72 -6.41 3.82 3.82
CA LYS A 72 -5.81 4.60 4.90
C LYS A 72 -4.99 3.72 5.82
N MET A 73 -3.98 4.29 6.46
CA MET A 73 -3.25 3.59 7.52
C MET A 73 -4.11 3.52 8.78
N HIS A 74 -4.21 2.35 9.40
CA HIS A 74 -4.95 2.16 10.64
C HIS A 74 -4.25 2.84 11.84
N ASP A 75 -5.05 3.47 12.70
CA ASP A 75 -4.68 4.26 13.89
C ASP A 75 -4.14 3.42 15.09
N LEU A 76 -3.38 2.34 14.88
CA LEU A 76 -2.87 1.52 16.00
C LEU A 76 -1.51 1.94 16.58
N LEU A 77 -1.05 3.17 16.30
CA LEU A 77 0.07 3.78 17.01
C LEU A 77 -0.31 5.20 17.46
N SER A 78 -0.95 5.27 18.62
CA SER A 78 -0.91 6.42 19.54
C SER A 78 0.20 6.23 20.56
#